data_AF-A0A183PBW2-F1
#
_entry.id   AF-A0A183PBW2-F1
#
_cell.length_a   1.000
_cell.length_b   1.000
_cell.length_c   1.000
_cell.angle_alpha   90.00
_cell.angle_beta   90.00
_cell.angle_gamma   90.00
#
_symmetry.space_group_name_H-M   'P 1'
#
loop_
_entity.id
_entity.type
_entity.pdbx_description
1 polymer ?
#
loop_
_entity_poly.entity_id
_entity_poly.type
_entity_poly.pdbx_seq_one_letter_code
_entity_poly.pdbx_strand_id
1 'polypeptide(L)'
;MVEKTEDLNTLANDLGHILSDSLRHVDGEFDFELSFTASSDPDTRFMLMLDESMMPESDTDDSIPVKKDWVKFAAMASAYIYKNVGESVSTSLRKWLANAASAAILAGLLAEVAESSGSSDADEPTTSDREPSVENISTPDLVVKNLQDGAWYYGSWTVDNVASSLEMVDVIDAEMTDACIRVMVAAVVNYFQENRFVPCGFFKDSYASAILRSDLMDRYGLTDEDDKIEAMRITGSWVSKLYVFDMATNHRDLKHPIRPINNVGLVRRLKLDISKCFEDLTAGFIRTRIAHEIASRMVRSVCIVFFEDLNGLIELRKLYRQISSDPFYYHTDCEYLTKSSRPSVTDKTSSIFGRLVTYLSVFEPNSELFDYPQLKMNGKSQEQHYSDYSKNWKKILETIYTELNMPSGSDLFNLFKFISKVVDRIRRNEKLLRQCWNKYDVDSDISDFIFQFSCDR
;
A
#
# COMPACT_ATOMS: atom_id res chain seq x y z
N MET A 1 48.11 8.55 -26.21
CA MET A 1 46.84 8.14 -25.60
C MET A 1 47.03 8.23 -24.10
N VAL A 2 46.76 9.42 -23.58
CA VAL A 2 46.75 9.77 -22.16
C VAL A 2 45.38 10.42 -21.96
N GLU A 3 44.77 10.23 -20.79
CA GLU A 3 43.43 10.67 -20.37
C GLU A 3 42.30 9.64 -20.62
N LYS A 4 42.01 8.86 -19.57
CA LYS A 4 40.67 8.75 -18.94
C LYS A 4 40.75 7.74 -17.78
N THR A 5 41.46 8.14 -16.74
CA THR A 5 41.18 7.66 -15.38
C THR A 5 40.89 8.91 -14.59
N GLU A 6 39.67 9.44 -14.72
CA GLU A 6 39.04 10.02 -13.54
C GLU A 6 39.04 8.91 -12.50
N ASP A 7 39.79 9.09 -11.42
CA ASP A 7 39.74 8.19 -10.28
C ASP A 7 38.27 8.12 -9.82
N LEU A 8 37.71 6.92 -9.69
CA LEU A 8 36.32 6.70 -9.30
C LEU A 8 35.97 7.45 -8.00
N ASN A 9 36.95 7.63 -7.11
CA ASN A 9 36.83 8.46 -5.91
C ASN A 9 36.69 9.96 -6.23
N THR A 10 37.39 10.46 -7.24
CA THR A 10 37.26 11.85 -7.71
C THR A 10 35.87 12.07 -8.29
N LEU A 11 35.38 11.15 -9.13
CA LEU A 11 34.02 11.19 -9.65
C LEU A 11 32.96 11.16 -8.54
N ALA A 12 33.12 10.26 -7.55
CA ALA A 12 32.22 10.17 -6.40
C ALA A 12 32.21 11.45 -5.55
N ASN A 13 33.37 12.10 -5.38
CA ASN A 13 33.46 13.38 -4.69
C ASN A 13 32.74 14.49 -5.47
N ASP A 14 32.94 14.58 -6.79
CA ASP A 14 32.30 15.59 -7.64
C ASP A 14 30.77 15.42 -7.66
N LEU A 15 30.28 14.19 -7.83
CA LEU A 15 28.85 13.88 -7.76
C LEU A 15 28.27 14.18 -6.37
N GLY A 16 29.00 13.81 -5.31
CA GLY A 16 28.61 14.14 -3.95
C GLY A 16 28.57 15.65 -3.68
N HIS A 17 29.44 16.43 -4.32
CA HIS A 17 29.40 17.89 -4.27
C HIS A 17 28.17 18.46 -4.96
N ILE A 18 27.84 17.99 -6.17
CA ILE A 18 26.62 18.39 -6.90
C ILE A 18 25.38 18.14 -6.04
N LEU A 19 25.23 16.93 -5.49
CA LEU A 19 24.08 16.58 -4.65
C LEU A 19 24.10 17.38 -3.34
N SER A 20 25.25 17.55 -2.69
CA SER A 20 25.36 18.32 -1.45
C SER A 20 25.04 19.80 -1.65
N ASP A 21 25.45 20.41 -2.75
CA ASP A 21 25.15 21.82 -3.03
C ASP A 21 23.67 22.01 -3.38
N SER A 22 23.06 21.05 -4.08
CA SER A 22 21.61 21.00 -4.28
C SER A 22 20.87 20.90 -2.93
N LEU A 23 21.30 20.03 -2.02
CA LEU A 23 20.70 19.84 -0.69
C LEU A 23 20.82 21.06 0.25
N ARG A 24 21.85 21.91 0.11
CA ARG A 24 22.07 23.10 0.96
C ARG A 24 20.98 24.17 0.83
N HIS A 25 20.24 24.17 -0.27
CA HIS A 25 19.21 25.17 -0.57
C HIS A 25 17.84 24.81 0.03
N VAL A 26 17.71 23.64 0.67
CA VAL A 26 16.42 23.02 1.02
C VAL A 26 16.21 22.88 2.54
N ASP A 27 17.16 23.28 3.41
CA ASP A 27 17.01 23.11 4.87
C ASP A 27 16.03 24.13 5.49
N GLY A 28 14.78 23.67 5.62
CA GLY A 28 13.68 24.27 6.34
C GLY A 28 12.57 23.22 6.40
N GLU A 29 12.12 22.91 7.60
CA GLU A 29 11.12 21.88 7.94
C GLU A 29 9.90 21.81 7.00
N PHE A 30 9.13 20.71 7.08
CA PHE A 30 7.81 20.47 6.44
C PHE A 30 7.90 19.83 5.04
N ASP A 31 6.92 19.10 4.51
CA ASP A 31 5.72 18.45 5.04
C ASP A 31 5.18 17.52 3.95
N PHE A 32 4.68 16.36 4.41
CA PHE A 32 3.54 15.56 3.93
C PHE A 32 3.13 15.55 2.46
N GLU A 33 2.95 14.32 1.98
CA GLU A 33 1.86 13.83 1.11
C GLU A 33 2.22 13.08 -0.19
N LEU A 34 2.64 11.84 0.01
CA LEU A 34 1.76 10.72 -0.25
C LEU A 34 1.36 10.46 -1.74
N SER A 35 2.24 9.93 -2.67
CA SER A 35 2.40 8.56 -3.35
C SER A 35 1.53 7.66 -4.39
N PHE A 36 2.08 6.81 -5.35
CA PHE A 36 1.78 5.32 -5.79
C PHE A 36 2.05 4.45 -7.09
N THR A 37 2.37 3.14 -6.89
CA THR A 37 3.46 2.20 -7.36
C THR A 37 3.22 1.21 -8.51
N ALA A 38 3.97 0.11 -8.77
CA ALA A 38 3.66 -1.16 -9.52
C ALA A 38 4.73 -2.31 -9.49
N SER A 39 4.31 -3.57 -9.69
CA SER A 39 5.16 -4.77 -9.69
C SER A 39 5.09 -5.43 -11.05
N SER A 40 6.23 -5.60 -11.71
CA SER A 40 6.54 -6.82 -12.45
C SER A 40 7.81 -7.39 -11.81
N ASP A 41 8.21 -8.62 -12.13
CA ASP A 41 9.62 -8.96 -11.99
C ASP A 41 10.38 -7.82 -12.68
N PRO A 42 11.17 -7.03 -11.94
CA PRO A 42 11.82 -5.89 -12.55
C PRO A 42 12.71 -6.47 -13.63
N ASP A 43 12.56 -5.96 -14.84
CA ASP A 43 13.65 -6.07 -15.81
C ASP A 43 14.92 -5.72 -15.06
N THR A 44 15.95 -6.56 -15.12
CA THR A 44 17.19 -6.36 -14.33
C THR A 44 17.81 -4.98 -14.63
N ARG A 45 17.48 -4.39 -15.80
CA ARG A 45 17.78 -3.00 -16.17
C ARG A 45 17.23 -1.94 -15.20
N PHE A 46 16.14 -2.25 -14.51
CA PHE A 46 15.46 -1.36 -13.56
C PHE A 46 15.67 -1.77 -12.10
N MET A 47 16.52 -2.76 -11.80
CA MET A 47 16.91 -3.04 -10.42
C MET A 47 17.93 -2.01 -9.93
N LEU A 48 17.83 -1.60 -8.66
CA LEU A 48 18.82 -0.71 -8.06
C LEU A 48 20.08 -1.51 -7.72
N MET A 49 21.22 -1.12 -8.29
CA MET A 49 22.52 -1.71 -7.95
C MET A 49 23.25 -0.83 -6.94
N LEU A 50 23.68 -1.44 -5.84
CA LEU A 50 24.50 -0.82 -4.80
C LEU A 50 25.92 -1.41 -4.83
N ASP A 51 26.94 -0.61 -4.57
CA ASP A 51 28.31 -1.12 -4.44
C ASP A 51 28.69 -1.31 -2.97
N GLU A 52 28.70 -2.57 -2.53
CA GLU A 52 29.00 -2.92 -1.14
C GLU A 52 30.38 -2.41 -0.69
N SER A 53 31.36 -2.33 -1.60
CA SER A 53 32.72 -1.86 -1.28
C SER A 53 32.81 -0.36 -1.04
N MET A 54 31.83 0.40 -1.55
CA MET A 54 31.73 1.85 -1.37
C MET A 54 30.65 2.25 -0.36
N MET A 55 29.93 1.29 0.20
CA MET A 55 28.85 1.55 1.14
C MET A 55 29.43 2.07 2.46
N PRO A 56 28.98 3.25 2.94
CA PRO A 56 29.40 3.74 4.25
C PRO A 56 28.94 2.79 5.37
N GLU A 57 29.68 2.76 6.48
CA GLU A 57 29.25 2.02 7.66
C GLU A 57 27.88 2.53 8.15
N SER A 58 27.01 1.59 8.54
CA SER A 58 25.69 1.90 9.11
C SER A 58 25.89 2.46 10.50
N ASP A 59 25.67 3.76 10.66
CA ASP A 59 25.82 4.41 11.97
C ASP A 59 24.54 5.14 12.36
N THR A 60 24.14 4.93 13.61
CA THR A 60 22.94 5.51 14.23
C THR A 60 23.13 6.98 14.63
N ASP A 61 24.31 7.56 14.37
CA ASP A 61 24.69 8.92 14.75
C ASP A 61 24.76 9.88 13.54
N ASP A 62 24.06 11.01 13.66
CA ASP A 62 23.99 12.12 12.68
C ASP A 62 25.31 12.93 12.59
N SER A 63 26.46 12.25 12.53
CA SER A 63 27.75 12.93 12.37
C SER A 63 27.90 13.51 10.95
N ILE A 64 28.44 14.73 10.85
CA ILE A 64 28.68 15.42 9.57
C ILE A 64 29.51 14.58 8.56
N PRO A 65 30.54 13.82 8.99
CA PRO A 65 31.28 12.93 8.08
C PRO A 65 30.41 11.82 7.48
N VAL A 66 29.64 11.10 8.30
CA VAL A 66 28.76 10.00 7.85
C VAL A 66 27.70 10.50 6.86
N LYS A 67 27.10 11.67 7.13
CA LYS A 67 26.14 12.31 6.21
C LYS A 67 26.77 12.59 4.83
N LYS A 68 28.03 13.03 4.78
CA LYS A 68 28.71 13.31 3.50
C LYS A 68 29.01 12.05 2.71
N ASP A 69 29.40 10.97 3.38
CA ASP A 69 29.72 9.72 2.71
C ASP A 69 28.46 9.04 2.14
N TRP A 70 27.34 9.08 2.87
CA TRP A 70 26.03 8.66 2.34
C TRP A 70 25.54 9.51 1.17
N VAL A 71 25.82 10.82 1.16
CA VAL A 71 25.50 11.70 0.01
C VAL A 71 26.31 11.31 -1.23
N LYS A 72 27.61 10.99 -1.07
CA LYS A 72 28.42 10.49 -2.21
C LYS A 72 27.90 9.17 -2.73
N PHE A 73 27.60 8.24 -1.82
CA PHE A 73 27.05 6.92 -2.16
C PHE A 73 25.72 7.04 -2.92
N ALA A 74 24.81 7.89 -2.43
CA ALA A 74 23.54 8.18 -3.08
C ALA A 74 23.72 8.80 -4.48
N ALA A 75 24.65 9.74 -4.65
CA ALA A 75 24.92 10.38 -5.93
C ALA A 75 25.52 9.39 -6.96
N MET A 76 26.36 8.46 -6.50
CA MET A 76 26.89 7.37 -7.33
C MET A 76 25.79 6.42 -7.80
N ALA A 77 24.87 6.03 -6.91
CA ALA A 77 23.72 5.21 -7.28
C ALA A 77 22.82 5.93 -8.31
N SER A 78 22.57 7.23 -8.14
CA SER A 78 21.85 8.05 -9.13
C SER A 78 22.52 8.05 -10.49
N ALA A 79 23.84 8.27 -10.53
CA ALA A 79 24.60 8.33 -11.77
C ALA A 79 24.69 6.97 -12.46
N TYR A 80 24.74 5.87 -11.71
CA TYR A 80 24.61 4.52 -12.24
C TYR A 80 23.24 4.31 -12.89
N ILE A 81 22.15 4.63 -12.17
CA ILE A 81 20.78 4.47 -12.69
C ILE A 81 20.58 5.30 -13.96
N TYR A 82 21.00 6.57 -13.95
CA TYR A 82 20.86 7.45 -15.12
C TYR A 82 21.55 6.87 -16.36
N LYS A 83 22.73 6.25 -16.20
CA LYS A 83 23.50 5.70 -17.33
C LYS A 83 22.97 4.36 -17.84
N ASN A 84 22.55 3.47 -16.94
CA ASN A 84 22.20 2.09 -17.29
C ASN A 84 20.72 1.93 -17.64
N VAL A 85 19.88 2.89 -17.25
CA VAL A 85 18.54 3.01 -17.80
C VAL A 85 18.66 3.51 -19.25
N GLY A 86 18.52 2.58 -20.20
CA GLY A 86 18.75 2.84 -21.63
C GLY A 86 17.79 3.85 -22.25
N GLU A 87 18.06 4.25 -23.51
CA GLU A 87 17.22 5.17 -24.30
C GLU A 87 15.79 4.67 -24.58
N SER A 88 15.46 3.44 -24.16
CA SER A 88 14.13 2.86 -24.31
C SER A 88 13.08 3.49 -23.39
N VAL A 89 13.46 4.36 -22.46
CA VAL A 89 12.54 5.14 -21.62
C VAL A 89 12.67 6.63 -21.90
N SER A 90 11.66 7.41 -21.54
CA SER A 90 11.70 8.85 -21.71
C SER A 90 12.82 9.49 -20.88
N THR A 91 13.30 10.65 -21.33
CA THR A 91 14.32 11.40 -20.59
C THR A 91 13.81 11.84 -19.22
N SER A 92 12.53 12.21 -19.11
CA SER A 92 11.89 12.56 -17.84
C SER A 92 11.87 11.38 -16.87
N LEU A 93 11.48 10.19 -17.34
CA LEU A 93 11.45 8.98 -16.51
C LEU A 93 12.86 8.61 -16.04
N ARG A 94 13.86 8.67 -16.93
CA ARG A 94 15.26 8.42 -16.57
C ARG A 94 15.79 9.40 -15.50
N LYS A 95 15.47 10.70 -15.61
CA LYS A 95 15.81 11.69 -14.58
C LYS A 95 15.11 11.41 -13.25
N TRP A 96 13.83 11.04 -13.30
CA TRP A 96 13.07 10.64 -12.11
C TRP A 96 13.73 9.47 -11.38
N LEU A 97 14.04 8.39 -12.11
CA LEU A 97 14.65 7.18 -11.54
C LEU A 97 16.02 7.47 -10.90
N ALA A 98 16.84 8.31 -11.52
CA ALA A 98 18.13 8.70 -10.98
C ALA A 98 17.99 9.37 -9.61
N ASN A 99 17.11 10.36 -9.48
CA ASN A 99 16.88 11.05 -8.21
C ASN A 99 16.19 10.15 -7.18
N ALA A 100 15.24 9.30 -7.61
CA ALA A 100 14.60 8.34 -6.73
C ALA A 100 15.60 7.37 -6.08
N ALA A 101 16.65 6.98 -6.79
CA ALA A 101 17.74 6.16 -6.22
C ALA A 101 18.46 6.89 -5.08
N SER A 102 18.82 8.16 -5.26
CA SER A 102 19.41 8.94 -4.17
C SER A 102 18.43 9.13 -3.01
N ALA A 103 17.16 9.37 -3.30
CA ALA A 103 16.14 9.58 -2.29
C ALA A 103 15.91 8.33 -1.44
N ALA A 104 15.88 7.14 -2.06
CA ALA A 104 15.73 5.87 -1.35
C ALA A 104 16.87 5.64 -0.34
N ILE A 105 18.11 5.92 -0.75
CA ILE A 105 19.30 5.78 0.11
C ILE A 105 19.32 6.86 1.19
N LEU A 106 19.08 8.13 0.84
CA LEU A 106 19.14 9.26 1.77
C LEU A 106 18.01 9.29 2.80
N ALA A 107 16.91 8.58 2.52
CA ALA A 107 15.80 8.37 3.44
C ALA A 107 15.89 7.04 4.21
N GLY A 108 16.88 6.19 3.91
CA GLY A 108 17.03 4.88 4.55
C GLY A 108 15.87 3.91 4.24
N LEU A 109 15.28 4.02 3.04
CA LEU A 109 14.12 3.24 2.61
C LEU A 109 14.48 1.83 2.13
N LEU A 110 15.77 1.51 2.01
CA LEU A 110 16.25 0.18 1.66
C LEU A 110 16.52 -0.60 2.94
N ALA A 111 16.26 -1.90 2.93
CA ALA A 111 16.54 -2.73 4.08
C ALA A 111 16.83 -4.17 3.70
N GLU A 112 17.63 -4.81 4.54
CA GLU A 112 17.84 -6.23 4.53
C GLU A 112 17.06 -6.89 5.65
N VAL A 113 16.68 -8.12 5.43
CA VAL A 113 15.94 -8.94 6.36
C VAL A 113 16.91 -9.51 7.40
N ALA A 114 16.64 -9.27 8.69
CA ALA A 114 17.50 -9.78 9.74
C ALA A 114 17.43 -11.31 9.80
N GLU A 115 18.59 -11.97 9.72
CA GLU A 115 18.71 -13.40 9.98
C GLU A 115 18.40 -13.66 11.45
N SER A 116 17.51 -14.61 11.72
CA SER A 116 17.36 -15.12 13.08
C SER A 116 18.64 -15.87 13.41
N SER A 117 19.42 -15.36 14.36
CA SER A 117 20.57 -16.04 14.97
C SER A 117 20.11 -17.30 15.73
N GLY A 118 19.68 -18.32 14.99
CA GLY A 118 18.96 -19.47 15.53
C GLY A 118 18.61 -20.55 14.51
N SER A 119 19.38 -20.70 13.43
CA SER A 119 19.44 -21.93 12.65
C SER A 119 20.88 -22.17 12.20
N SER A 120 21.72 -22.52 13.17
CA SER A 120 22.98 -23.21 12.92
C SER A 120 22.68 -24.66 12.52
N ASP A 121 22.11 -24.85 11.34
CA ASP A 121 22.30 -26.09 10.58
C ASP A 121 23.23 -25.70 9.44
N ALA A 122 24.48 -25.45 9.81
CA ALA A 122 25.57 -25.54 8.86
C ALA A 122 25.69 -27.01 8.50
N ASP A 123 25.07 -27.40 7.38
CA ASP A 123 25.44 -28.63 6.69
C ASP A 123 26.94 -28.54 6.38
N GLU A 124 27.74 -29.27 7.16
CA GLU A 124 29.13 -29.54 6.84
C GLU A 124 29.21 -30.08 5.41
N PRO A 125 30.09 -29.54 4.54
CA PRO A 125 30.22 -30.07 3.21
C PRO A 125 30.91 -31.43 3.30
N THR A 126 30.15 -32.51 3.15
CA THR A 126 30.71 -33.84 2.87
C THR A 126 31.56 -33.75 1.61
N THR A 127 32.86 -33.90 1.80
CA THR A 127 33.86 -34.13 0.77
C THR A 127 33.49 -35.36 -0.05
N SER A 128 33.27 -35.19 -1.36
CA SER A 128 33.38 -36.29 -2.30
C SER A 128 34.09 -35.82 -3.57
N ASP A 129 35.22 -36.46 -3.84
CA ASP A 129 36.15 -36.25 -4.95
C ASP A 129 35.44 -36.15 -6.31
N ARG A 130 35.70 -35.06 -7.04
CA ARG A 130 35.60 -35.02 -8.51
C ARG A 130 36.64 -34.06 -9.09
N GLU A 131 37.40 -34.59 -10.04
CA GLU A 131 38.49 -33.96 -10.80
C GLU A 131 38.10 -32.65 -11.51
N PRO A 132 39.06 -31.76 -11.83
CA PRO A 132 38.81 -30.37 -12.19
C PRO A 132 38.36 -30.26 -13.65
N SER A 133 37.11 -29.86 -13.87
CA SER A 133 36.63 -29.45 -15.19
C SER A 133 36.75 -27.94 -15.37
N VAL A 134 37.74 -27.54 -16.17
CA VAL A 134 37.84 -26.32 -17.02
C VAL A 134 37.02 -25.11 -16.59
N GLU A 135 37.72 -24.03 -16.19
CA GLU A 135 37.18 -22.69 -15.96
C GLU A 135 36.34 -22.20 -17.16
N ASN A 136 35.04 -22.08 -16.96
CA ASN A 136 34.17 -21.30 -17.83
C ASN A 136 34.05 -19.90 -17.24
N ILE A 137 34.83 -18.97 -17.80
CA ILE A 137 34.77 -17.53 -17.51
C ILE A 137 33.51 -16.98 -18.19
N SER A 138 32.31 -17.25 -17.66
CA SER A 138 31.04 -16.62 -18.05
C SER A 138 29.89 -17.14 -17.19
N THR A 139 29.89 -16.82 -15.90
CA THR A 139 28.67 -16.72 -15.06
C THR A 139 29.11 -16.20 -13.70
N PRO A 140 28.48 -15.14 -13.14
CA PRO A 140 28.67 -14.82 -11.74
C PRO A 140 28.12 -15.97 -10.91
N ASP A 141 28.95 -16.53 -10.03
CA ASP A 141 28.51 -17.44 -8.97
C ASP A 141 27.63 -16.66 -7.98
N LEU A 142 26.36 -16.49 -8.34
CA LEU A 142 25.35 -15.86 -7.49
C LEU A 142 24.79 -16.92 -6.53
N VAL A 143 25.52 -17.18 -5.46
CA VAL A 143 24.87 -17.52 -4.19
C VAL A 143 24.23 -16.21 -3.71
N VAL A 144 23.07 -15.85 -4.27
CA VAL A 144 22.29 -14.71 -3.78
C VAL A 144 21.83 -15.08 -2.38
N LYS A 145 22.48 -14.52 -1.36
CA LYS A 145 21.85 -14.43 -0.05
C LYS A 145 20.65 -13.51 -0.23
N ASN A 146 19.45 -14.09 -0.36
CA ASN A 146 18.18 -13.38 -0.51
C ASN A 146 17.81 -12.65 0.80
N LEU A 147 18.63 -11.68 1.18
CA LEU A 147 18.45 -10.85 2.36
C LEU A 147 17.75 -9.53 2.01
N GLN A 148 17.77 -9.10 0.75
CA GLN A 148 17.20 -7.83 0.32
C GLN A 148 15.67 -7.84 0.44
N ASP A 149 15.09 -6.86 1.14
CA ASP A 149 13.66 -6.54 1.04
C ASP A 149 13.48 -5.46 -0.02
N GLY A 150 13.32 -5.90 -1.27
CA GLY A 150 13.12 -5.02 -2.42
C GLY A 150 13.86 -5.52 -3.66
N ALA A 151 13.63 -4.83 -4.78
CA ALA A 151 14.22 -5.12 -6.09
C ALA A 151 15.57 -4.42 -6.28
N TRP A 152 16.56 -4.82 -5.50
CA TRP A 152 17.91 -4.27 -5.53
C TRP A 152 18.96 -5.34 -5.23
N TYR A 153 20.21 -5.10 -5.62
CA TYR A 153 21.31 -6.07 -5.47
C TYR A 153 22.67 -5.38 -5.30
N TYR A 154 23.66 -6.14 -4.79
CA TYR A 154 25.04 -5.68 -4.72
C TYR A 154 25.81 -5.99 -6.00
N GLY A 155 26.60 -5.02 -6.47
CA GLY A 155 27.48 -5.13 -7.63
C GLY A 155 28.68 -4.20 -7.51
N SER A 156 29.32 -3.84 -8.63
CA SER A 156 30.48 -2.94 -8.63
C SER A 156 30.30 -1.75 -9.57
N TRP A 157 30.45 -0.54 -9.04
CA TRP A 157 30.47 0.68 -9.83
C TRP A 157 31.82 0.86 -10.52
N THR A 158 31.79 1.30 -11.76
CA THR A 158 32.97 1.60 -12.57
C THR A 158 32.76 2.91 -13.32
N VAL A 159 33.85 3.56 -13.72
CA VAL A 159 33.77 4.79 -14.54
C VAL A 159 33.01 4.53 -15.85
N ASP A 160 33.05 3.30 -16.35
CA ASP A 160 32.34 2.89 -17.57
C ASP A 160 30.83 2.70 -17.36
N ASN A 161 30.38 2.35 -16.15
CA ASN A 161 28.97 2.11 -15.85
C ASN A 161 28.30 3.22 -15.03
N VAL A 162 29.01 4.28 -14.63
CA VAL A 162 28.45 5.47 -13.95
C VAL A 162 28.48 6.70 -14.86
N ALA A 163 27.44 7.54 -14.81
CA ALA A 163 27.40 8.80 -15.56
C ALA A 163 28.46 9.78 -15.05
N SER A 164 28.98 10.62 -15.94
CA SER A 164 29.94 11.66 -15.58
C SER A 164 29.28 12.76 -14.72
N SER A 165 30.10 13.50 -13.96
CA SER A 165 29.63 14.64 -13.17
C SER A 165 28.90 15.68 -14.04
N LEU A 166 29.44 15.97 -15.23
CA LEU A 166 28.84 16.89 -16.21
C LEU A 166 27.44 16.46 -16.67
N GLU A 167 27.21 15.17 -16.89
CA GLU A 167 25.89 14.63 -17.27
C GLU A 167 24.88 14.78 -16.13
N MET A 168 25.35 14.73 -14.88
CA MET A 168 24.48 14.71 -13.71
C MET A 168 24.11 16.10 -13.17
N VAL A 169 24.80 17.18 -13.60
CA VAL A 169 24.49 18.56 -13.17
C VAL A 169 23.04 18.94 -13.46
N ASP A 170 22.52 18.60 -14.63
CA ASP A 170 21.13 18.91 -15.05
C ASP A 170 20.13 17.79 -14.74
N VAL A 171 20.57 16.76 -13.99
CA VAL A 171 19.78 15.59 -13.63
C VAL A 171 19.46 15.59 -12.14
N ILE A 172 20.46 15.84 -11.29
CA ILE A 172 20.28 15.83 -9.84
C ILE A 172 19.49 17.06 -9.40
N ASP A 173 18.33 16.81 -8.81
CA ASP A 173 17.42 17.82 -8.29
C ASP A 173 16.99 17.43 -6.88
N ALA A 174 17.58 18.09 -5.88
CA ALA A 174 17.27 17.81 -4.49
C ALA A 174 15.82 18.14 -4.12
N GLU A 175 15.16 19.09 -4.81
CA GLU A 175 13.76 19.44 -4.55
C GLU A 175 12.83 18.27 -4.87
N MET A 176 13.24 17.37 -5.79
CA MET A 176 12.48 16.19 -6.17
C MET A 176 12.54 15.05 -5.14
N THR A 177 13.45 15.11 -4.16
CA THR A 177 13.66 14.04 -3.17
C THR A 177 12.37 13.65 -2.44
N ASP A 178 11.63 14.62 -1.93
CA ASP A 178 10.38 14.38 -1.21
C ASP A 178 9.31 13.80 -2.15
N ALA A 179 9.22 14.31 -3.39
CA ALA A 179 8.32 13.77 -4.41
C ALA A 179 8.61 12.28 -4.69
N CYS A 180 9.89 11.91 -4.84
CA CYS A 180 10.30 10.52 -5.02
C CYS A 180 9.95 9.65 -3.79
N ILE A 181 10.24 10.12 -2.57
CA ILE A 181 9.92 9.38 -1.33
C ILE A 181 8.43 9.12 -1.23
N ARG A 182 7.61 10.14 -1.51
CA ARG A 182 6.16 9.98 -1.55
C ARG A 182 5.81 8.86 -2.50
N VAL A 183 6.14 9.00 -3.78
CA VAL A 183 5.95 8.00 -4.84
C VAL A 183 6.38 6.58 -4.42
N MET A 184 7.45 6.45 -3.63
CA MET A 184 7.94 5.17 -3.08
C MET A 184 7.28 4.68 -1.77
N VAL A 185 6.73 5.56 -0.93
CA VAL A 185 6.09 5.17 0.35
C VAL A 185 4.63 4.82 0.18
N ALA A 186 3.99 5.44 -0.79
CA ALA A 186 2.88 4.79 -1.46
C ALA A 186 3.13 3.34 -1.50
N ALA A 187 4.29 2.99 -1.98
CA ALA A 187 4.31 2.10 -3.07
C ALA A 187 3.89 0.71 -2.54
N VAL A 188 4.52 0.47 -1.43
CA VAL A 188 4.24 -0.41 -0.32
C VAL A 188 2.79 -0.43 0.24
N VAL A 189 2.10 0.67 0.47
CA VAL A 189 0.72 0.80 0.98
C VAL A 189 -0.38 0.22 0.06
N ASN A 190 -0.23 0.14 -1.26
CA ASN A 190 -1.22 -0.37 -2.26
C ASN A 190 -0.80 -1.77 -2.56
N TYR A 191 0.47 -2.08 -2.40
CA TYR A 191 0.84 -3.43 -2.13
C TYR A 191 0.09 -3.92 -0.88
N PHE A 192 0.03 -3.16 0.21
CA PHE A 192 -0.79 -3.51 1.36
C PHE A 192 -2.30 -3.57 1.06
N GLN A 193 -2.86 -2.66 0.26
CA GLN A 193 -4.32 -2.57 0.04
C GLN A 193 -4.85 -3.46 -1.12
N GLU A 194 -4.07 -3.64 -2.18
CA GLU A 194 -4.42 -4.30 -3.45
C GLU A 194 -3.47 -5.45 -3.84
N ASN A 195 -2.41 -5.73 -3.05
CA ASN A 195 -1.32 -6.66 -3.38
C ASN A 195 -0.67 -6.34 -4.73
N ARG A 196 -0.64 -5.05 -5.04
CA ARG A 196 -0.02 -4.50 -6.23
C ARG A 196 0.60 -3.22 -5.87
N PHE A 197 1.69 -2.99 -6.54
CA PHE A 197 2.35 -1.76 -6.41
C PHE A 197 1.44 -0.69 -7.18
N VAL A 198 0.84 -0.86 -8.39
CA VAL A 198 -0.06 0.21 -8.98
C VAL A 198 -1.48 0.06 -8.50
N PRO A 199 -2.20 1.18 -8.31
CA PRO A 199 -3.65 1.12 -8.31
C PRO A 199 -4.12 0.60 -9.67
N CYS A 200 -4.97 -0.42 -9.66
CA CYS A 200 -5.55 -0.97 -10.89
C CYS A 200 -6.92 -0.38 -11.23
N GLY A 201 -7.20 0.83 -10.71
CA GLY A 201 -8.42 1.58 -10.95
C GLY A 201 -9.63 1.17 -10.10
N PHE A 202 -9.49 0.17 -9.23
CA PHE A 202 -10.57 -0.26 -8.32
C PHE A 202 -10.76 0.68 -7.14
N PHE A 203 -9.70 1.30 -6.65
CA PHE A 203 -9.76 2.27 -5.56
C PHE A 203 -9.39 3.64 -6.10
N LYS A 204 -10.35 4.32 -6.71
CA LYS A 204 -10.09 5.67 -7.24
C LYS A 204 -9.73 6.65 -6.15
N ASP A 205 -10.19 6.46 -4.92
CA ASP A 205 -9.84 7.32 -3.79
C ASP A 205 -8.77 6.71 -2.90
N SER A 206 -8.09 5.66 -3.38
CA SER A 206 -6.89 5.23 -2.67
C SER A 206 -5.90 6.38 -2.66
N TYR A 207 -5.19 6.41 -1.55
CA TYR A 207 -3.95 7.12 -1.37
C TYR A 207 -3.04 6.99 -2.62
N ALA A 208 -3.15 5.86 -3.31
CA ALA A 208 -2.49 5.57 -4.55
C ALA A 208 -2.87 6.35 -5.79
N SER A 209 -4.13 6.21 -6.11
CA SER A 209 -4.70 6.89 -7.22
C SER A 209 -4.60 8.41 -7.05
N ALA A 210 -4.55 8.92 -5.81
CA ALA A 210 -4.42 10.35 -5.52
C ALA A 210 -3.15 10.98 -6.11
N ILE A 211 -2.03 10.25 -6.24
CA ILE A 211 -0.76 10.88 -6.64
C ILE A 211 -0.40 10.76 -8.06
N LEU A 212 -0.72 9.62 -8.66
CA LEU A 212 -0.69 9.53 -10.11
C LEU A 212 -1.49 10.68 -10.72
N ARG A 213 -2.63 11.04 -10.10
CA ARG A 213 -3.48 12.16 -10.50
C ARG A 213 -3.02 13.54 -9.99
N SER A 214 -2.05 13.61 -9.10
CA SER A 214 -1.54 14.89 -8.58
C SER A 214 -0.55 15.53 -9.55
N ASP A 215 -0.30 16.83 -9.37
CA ASP A 215 0.71 17.57 -10.13
C ASP A 215 2.15 17.30 -9.66
N LEU A 216 2.36 16.38 -8.72
CA LEU A 216 3.63 16.13 -8.06
C LEU A 216 4.73 15.73 -9.06
N MET A 217 4.42 14.81 -9.97
CA MET A 217 5.35 14.29 -10.98
C MET A 217 5.44 15.24 -12.18
N ASP A 218 4.36 15.96 -12.48
CA ASP A 218 4.27 16.96 -13.56
C ASP A 218 5.24 18.11 -13.33
N ARG A 219 5.38 18.57 -12.08
CA ARG A 219 6.31 19.64 -11.69
C ARG A 219 7.76 19.37 -12.07
N TYR A 220 8.14 18.10 -12.20
CA TYR A 220 9.48 17.65 -12.58
C TYR A 220 9.54 17.09 -14.01
N GLY A 221 8.54 17.39 -14.83
CA GLY A 221 8.52 17.08 -16.26
C GLY A 221 8.07 15.65 -16.62
N LEU A 222 7.56 14.88 -15.65
CA LEU A 222 7.04 13.54 -15.85
C LEU A 222 5.51 13.59 -16.06
N THR A 223 5.10 14.12 -17.22
CA THR A 223 3.68 14.43 -17.53
C THR A 223 2.93 13.31 -18.22
N ASP A 224 3.64 12.34 -18.79
CA ASP A 224 3.03 11.19 -19.45
C ASP A 224 2.53 10.19 -18.39
N GLU A 225 1.26 9.77 -18.50
CA GLU A 225 0.62 8.92 -17.49
C GLU A 225 1.21 7.51 -17.43
N ASP A 226 1.65 6.95 -18.57
CA ASP A 226 2.30 5.64 -18.60
C ASP A 226 3.68 5.73 -17.92
N ASP A 227 4.43 6.79 -18.17
CA ASP A 227 5.69 7.08 -17.47
C ASP A 227 5.50 7.30 -15.97
N LYS A 228 4.40 7.94 -15.52
CA LYS A 228 4.11 8.10 -14.08
C LYS A 228 3.86 6.75 -13.42
N ILE A 229 3.02 5.93 -14.04
CA ILE A 229 2.73 4.55 -13.62
C ILE A 229 4.03 3.75 -13.53
N GLU A 230 4.89 3.87 -14.55
CA GLU A 230 6.16 3.14 -14.66
C GLU A 230 7.21 3.62 -13.65
N ALA A 231 7.34 4.93 -13.43
CA ALA A 231 8.21 5.49 -12.40
C ALA A 231 7.85 4.91 -11.04
N MET A 232 6.56 4.85 -10.74
CA MET A 232 6.12 4.35 -9.46
C MET A 232 6.22 2.84 -9.34
N ARG A 233 6.04 2.14 -10.47
CA ARG A 233 6.41 0.74 -10.65
C ARG A 233 7.79 0.44 -10.14
N ILE A 234 8.76 1.03 -10.81
CA ILE A 234 10.16 0.71 -10.61
C ILE A 234 10.59 1.11 -9.20
N THR A 235 10.40 2.38 -8.85
CA THR A 235 10.92 2.94 -7.59
C THR A 235 10.26 2.32 -6.37
N GLY A 236 8.97 2.02 -6.46
CA GLY A 236 8.25 1.36 -5.39
C GLY A 236 8.67 -0.08 -5.12
N SER A 237 9.18 -0.78 -6.15
CA SER A 237 9.72 -2.12 -5.99
C SER A 237 11.08 -2.15 -5.28
N TRP A 238 11.85 -1.05 -5.33
CA TRP A 238 13.15 -0.95 -4.67
C TRP A 238 13.04 -0.89 -3.14
N VAL A 239 11.99 -0.23 -2.64
CA VAL A 239 11.86 0.11 -1.22
C VAL A 239 11.44 -1.08 -0.36
N SER A 240 11.97 -1.11 0.86
CA SER A 240 11.63 -2.08 1.88
C SER A 240 10.17 -1.91 2.31
N LYS A 241 9.40 -2.96 2.08
CA LYS A 241 8.01 -3.06 2.54
C LYS A 241 7.96 -3.14 4.06
N LEU A 242 8.86 -3.94 4.63
CA LEU A 242 8.97 -4.16 6.08
C LEU A 242 9.30 -2.85 6.81
N TYR A 243 10.22 -2.03 6.28
CA TYR A 243 10.58 -0.74 6.87
C TYR A 243 9.42 0.23 6.90
N VAL A 244 8.73 0.39 5.76
CA VAL A 244 7.57 1.31 5.67
C VAL A 244 6.43 0.85 6.58
N PHE A 245 6.17 -0.46 6.67
CA PHE A 245 5.17 -1.01 7.58
C PHE A 245 5.53 -0.82 9.05
N ASP A 246 6.80 -1.04 9.42
CA ASP A 246 7.29 -0.85 10.79
C ASP A 246 7.15 0.61 11.20
N MET A 247 7.59 1.53 10.34
CA MET A 247 7.42 2.97 10.55
C MET A 247 5.95 3.36 10.73
N ALA A 248 5.04 2.80 9.92
CA ALA A 248 3.62 3.12 9.97
C ALA A 248 2.90 2.57 11.20
N THR A 249 3.44 1.52 11.83
CA THR A 249 2.73 0.75 12.87
C THR A 249 3.52 0.60 14.17
N ASN A 250 4.65 1.28 14.30
CA ASN A 250 5.47 1.33 15.51
C ASN A 250 4.71 1.71 16.81
N HIS A 251 3.62 2.45 16.69
CA HIS A 251 2.75 2.88 17.80
C HIS A 251 1.66 1.86 18.13
N ARG A 252 1.55 0.78 17.35
CA ARG A 252 0.53 -0.26 17.52
C ARG A 252 1.11 -1.47 18.24
N ASP A 253 0.32 -2.04 19.14
CA ASP A 253 0.63 -3.32 19.78
C ASP A 253 0.11 -4.47 18.90
N LEU A 254 0.91 -4.84 17.90
CA LEU A 254 0.57 -5.91 16.96
C LEU A 254 0.84 -7.28 17.60
N LYS A 255 -0.16 -8.17 17.52
CA LYS A 255 -0.01 -9.53 18.02
C LYS A 255 1.05 -10.32 17.24
N HIS A 256 1.12 -10.12 15.92
CA HIS A 256 2.20 -10.68 15.09
C HIS A 256 3.05 -9.52 14.57
N PRO A 257 4.22 -9.28 15.17
CA PRO A 257 5.07 -8.16 14.78
C PRO A 257 5.63 -8.37 13.37
N ILE A 258 5.96 -7.26 12.73
CA ILE A 258 6.64 -7.26 11.43
C ILE A 258 8.03 -7.88 11.61
N ARG A 259 8.48 -8.60 10.57
CA ARG A 259 9.79 -9.22 10.53
C ARG A 259 10.89 -8.15 10.72
N PRO A 260 11.88 -8.39 11.60
CA PRO A 260 12.96 -7.43 11.82
C PRO A 260 13.85 -7.27 10.59
N ILE A 261 14.41 -6.07 10.45
CA ILE A 261 15.23 -5.64 9.32
C ILE A 261 16.48 -4.87 9.78
N ASN A 262 17.48 -4.83 8.91
CA ASN A 262 18.65 -3.96 8.99
C ASN A 262 18.52 -2.89 7.91
N ASN A 263 18.46 -1.62 8.30
CA ASN A 263 18.29 -0.52 7.33
C ASN A 263 19.58 -0.28 6.54
N VAL A 264 19.43 0.05 5.26
CA VAL A 264 20.50 0.45 4.34
C VAL A 264 20.22 1.88 3.90
N GLY A 265 21.12 2.79 4.29
CA GLY A 265 21.02 4.21 3.95
C GLY A 265 21.06 5.13 5.17
N LEU A 266 20.93 6.43 4.89
CA LEU A 266 20.88 7.47 5.91
C LEU A 266 19.48 7.46 6.54
N VAL A 267 19.35 6.86 7.73
CA VAL A 267 18.06 6.71 8.44
C VAL A 267 17.53 8.07 8.91
N ARG A 268 16.83 8.77 8.02
CA ARG A 268 16.13 10.01 8.36
C ARG A 268 14.70 9.72 8.78
N ARG A 269 14.27 10.31 9.89
CA ARG A 269 12.85 10.26 10.29
C ARG A 269 12.01 10.97 9.23
N LEU A 270 11.19 10.20 8.52
CA LEU A 270 10.17 10.74 7.63
C LEU A 270 9.09 11.43 8.47
N LYS A 271 8.74 12.67 8.14
CA LYS A 271 7.61 13.39 8.77
C LYS A 271 6.24 12.92 8.22
N LEU A 272 6.19 11.76 7.58
CA LEU A 272 5.04 11.27 6.83
C LEU A 272 4.17 10.34 7.69
N ASP A 273 3.01 10.82 8.14
CA ASP A 273 2.04 9.98 8.86
C ASP A 273 1.19 9.19 7.87
N ILE A 274 1.57 7.93 7.67
CA ILE A 274 0.85 6.96 6.82
C ILE A 274 0.01 5.99 7.63
N SER A 275 -0.08 6.16 8.95
CA SER A 275 -0.71 5.19 9.86
C SER A 275 -2.16 4.89 9.48
N LYS A 276 -2.91 5.93 9.10
CA LYS A 276 -4.32 5.84 8.67
C LYS A 276 -4.51 4.93 7.46
N CYS A 277 -3.52 4.85 6.57
CA CYS A 277 -3.61 4.01 5.38
C CYS A 277 -3.56 2.50 5.70
N PHE A 278 -3.15 2.15 6.93
CA PHE A 278 -3.09 0.80 7.48
C PHE A 278 -4.17 0.54 8.54
N GLU A 279 -5.14 1.43 8.72
CA GLU A 279 -6.31 1.19 9.60
C GLU A 279 -7.38 0.34 8.93
N ASP A 280 -7.46 0.36 7.59
CA ASP A 280 -8.41 -0.43 6.83
C ASP A 280 -7.88 -1.86 6.55
N LEU A 281 -8.70 -2.69 5.94
CA LEU A 281 -8.37 -4.07 5.62
C LEU A 281 -7.22 -4.17 4.62
N THR A 282 -6.40 -5.18 4.80
CA THR A 282 -5.35 -5.58 3.86
C THR A 282 -5.90 -6.14 2.54
N ALA A 283 -5.02 -6.25 1.55
CA ALA A 283 -5.25 -6.94 0.30
C ALA A 283 -5.77 -8.36 0.53
N GLY A 284 -6.65 -8.80 -0.37
CA GLY A 284 -7.32 -10.09 -0.28
C GLY A 284 -8.64 -10.07 0.51
N PHE A 285 -9.02 -8.95 1.15
CA PHE A 285 -10.28 -8.79 1.90
C PHE A 285 -11.24 -7.75 1.29
N ILE A 286 -11.22 -7.60 -0.03
CA ILE A 286 -12.00 -6.59 -0.76
C ILE A 286 -13.51 -6.75 -0.52
N ARG A 287 -14.05 -7.98 -0.51
CA ARG A 287 -15.48 -8.20 -0.30
C ARG A 287 -15.89 -7.84 1.12
N THR A 288 -15.08 -8.23 2.11
CA THR A 288 -15.29 -7.85 3.52
C THR A 288 -15.26 -6.33 3.68
N ARG A 289 -14.32 -5.63 3.03
CA ARG A 289 -14.24 -4.16 3.03
C ARG A 289 -15.51 -3.52 2.47
N ILE A 290 -15.90 -3.91 1.26
CA ILE A 290 -17.12 -3.41 0.60
C ILE A 290 -18.37 -3.69 1.44
N ALA A 291 -18.50 -4.91 1.97
CA ALA A 291 -19.62 -5.29 2.82
C ALA A 291 -19.69 -4.41 4.07
N HIS A 292 -18.55 -4.19 4.73
CA HIS A 292 -18.47 -3.38 5.93
C HIS A 292 -18.84 -1.92 5.65
N GLU A 293 -18.40 -1.37 4.52
CA GLU A 293 -18.69 -0.01 4.10
C GLU A 293 -20.21 0.19 3.87
N ILE A 294 -20.83 -0.71 3.09
CA ILE A 294 -22.29 -0.66 2.88
C ILE A 294 -23.04 -0.87 4.20
N ALA A 295 -22.61 -1.83 5.02
CA ALA A 295 -23.22 -2.12 6.32
C ALA A 295 -23.14 -0.90 7.25
N SER A 296 -22.02 -0.17 7.26
CA SER A 296 -21.84 1.01 8.10
C SER A 296 -22.81 2.14 7.76
N ARG A 297 -23.21 2.26 6.48
CA ARG A 297 -24.26 3.17 6.02
C ARG A 297 -25.65 2.66 6.41
N MET A 298 -25.95 1.39 6.12
CA MET A 298 -27.25 0.78 6.40
C MET A 298 -27.59 0.74 7.90
N VAL A 299 -26.61 0.44 8.77
CA VAL A 299 -26.83 0.36 10.22
C VAL A 299 -27.19 1.72 10.84
N ARG A 300 -26.83 2.82 10.16
CA ARG A 300 -27.18 4.21 10.51
C ARG A 300 -28.48 4.69 9.84
N SER A 301 -29.15 3.84 9.07
CA SER A 301 -30.40 4.19 8.39
C SER A 301 -31.60 3.49 9.00
N VAL A 302 -32.81 4.01 8.72
CA VAL A 302 -34.08 3.44 9.19
C VAL A 302 -34.32 2.01 8.66
N CYS A 303 -33.58 1.59 7.64
CA CYS A 303 -33.69 0.25 7.05
C CYS A 303 -33.20 -0.85 7.99
N ILE A 304 -32.27 -0.55 8.91
CA ILE A 304 -31.65 -1.56 9.80
C ILE A 304 -32.68 -2.33 10.62
N VAL A 305 -33.78 -1.67 11.00
CA VAL A 305 -34.86 -2.23 11.81
C VAL A 305 -35.56 -3.38 11.07
N PHE A 306 -35.57 -3.34 9.73
CA PHE A 306 -36.17 -4.36 8.88
C PHE A 306 -35.16 -5.42 8.41
N PHE A 307 -33.88 -5.28 8.77
CA PHE A 307 -32.85 -6.21 8.34
C PHE A 307 -32.91 -7.53 9.12
N GLU A 308 -32.98 -8.65 8.40
CA GLU A 308 -33.29 -9.94 9.01
C GLU A 308 -32.12 -10.60 9.76
N ASP A 309 -30.88 -10.29 9.37
CA ASP A 309 -29.66 -10.99 9.78
C ASP A 309 -28.67 -10.07 10.50
N LEU A 310 -29.11 -9.51 11.63
CA LEU A 310 -28.27 -8.65 12.48
C LEU A 310 -27.02 -9.38 13.01
N ASN A 311 -27.09 -10.70 13.20
CA ASN A 311 -25.93 -11.50 13.57
C ASN A 311 -24.86 -11.47 12.48
N GLY A 312 -25.24 -11.59 11.21
CA GLY A 312 -24.31 -11.46 10.08
C GLY A 312 -23.57 -10.12 10.08
N LEU A 313 -24.24 -9.01 10.43
CA LEU A 313 -23.61 -7.69 10.56
C LEU A 313 -22.63 -7.64 11.73
N ILE A 314 -23.00 -8.21 12.88
CA ILE A 314 -22.12 -8.29 14.06
C ILE A 314 -20.87 -9.12 13.75
N GLU A 315 -21.02 -10.27 13.10
CA GLU A 315 -19.89 -11.12 12.69
C GLU A 315 -19.02 -10.43 11.64
N LEU A 316 -19.61 -9.72 10.68
CA LEU A 316 -18.88 -8.89 9.72
C LEU A 316 -18.01 -7.84 10.43
N ARG A 317 -18.57 -7.12 11.40
CA ARG A 317 -17.81 -6.11 12.17
C ARG A 317 -16.74 -6.72 13.06
N LYS A 318 -16.98 -7.90 13.64
CA LYS A 318 -15.95 -8.65 14.39
C LYS A 318 -14.79 -9.06 13.48
N LEU A 319 -15.10 -9.63 12.31
CA LEU A 319 -14.10 -10.01 11.32
C LEU A 319 -13.29 -8.79 10.85
N TYR A 320 -13.98 -7.69 10.53
CA TYR A 320 -13.32 -6.43 10.14
C TYR A 320 -12.33 -5.99 11.22
N ARG A 321 -12.78 -5.88 12.49
CA ARG A 321 -11.93 -5.45 13.61
C ARG A 321 -10.76 -6.41 13.88
N GLN A 322 -10.99 -7.72 13.72
CA GLN A 322 -9.96 -8.74 13.89
C GLN A 322 -8.83 -8.55 12.86
N ILE A 323 -9.20 -8.31 11.60
CA ILE A 323 -8.22 -8.10 10.53
C ILE A 323 -7.50 -6.75 10.72
N SER A 324 -8.24 -5.66 10.95
CA SER A 324 -7.66 -4.32 11.11
C SER A 324 -6.75 -4.21 12.35
N SER A 325 -6.97 -5.02 13.39
CA SER A 325 -6.11 -5.02 14.59
C SER A 325 -4.75 -5.66 14.37
N ASP A 326 -4.62 -6.50 13.34
CA ASP A 326 -3.41 -7.28 13.09
C ASP A 326 -3.20 -7.51 11.58
N PRO A 327 -3.12 -6.43 10.80
CA PRO A 327 -3.41 -6.51 9.36
C PRO A 327 -2.34 -7.26 8.57
N PHE A 328 -1.07 -7.22 8.99
CA PHE A 328 0.03 -7.93 8.31
C PHE A 328 -0.05 -9.44 8.46
N TYR A 329 -0.62 -9.93 9.57
CA TYR A 329 -0.91 -11.36 9.75
C TYR A 329 -1.97 -11.85 8.77
N TYR A 330 -2.92 -10.99 8.38
CA TYR A 330 -3.98 -11.30 7.42
C TYR A 330 -3.62 -10.94 5.98
N HIS A 331 -2.49 -10.28 5.74
CA HIS A 331 -2.03 -9.96 4.38
C HIS A 331 -1.77 -11.24 3.58
N THR A 332 -1.90 -11.17 2.25
CA THR A 332 -1.66 -12.33 1.36
C THR A 332 -0.27 -12.92 1.52
N ASP A 333 0.67 -12.08 1.91
CA ASP A 333 2.11 -12.36 2.03
C ASP A 333 2.55 -12.43 3.51
N CYS A 334 1.63 -12.78 4.42
CA CYS A 334 1.86 -12.84 5.87
C CYS A 334 3.10 -13.63 6.31
N GLU A 335 3.41 -14.76 5.65
CA GLU A 335 4.59 -15.59 5.96
C GLU A 335 5.89 -14.82 5.77
N TYR A 336 5.96 -14.02 4.69
CA TYR A 336 7.07 -13.12 4.44
C TYR A 336 7.12 -11.98 5.48
N LEU A 337 5.97 -11.32 5.70
CA LEU A 337 5.87 -10.10 6.50
C LEU A 337 6.07 -10.31 8.00
N THR A 338 5.64 -11.46 8.54
CA THR A 338 5.56 -11.70 9.99
C THR A 338 6.21 -13.00 10.45
N LYS A 339 6.74 -13.82 9.52
CA LYS A 339 7.18 -15.22 9.76
C LYS A 339 6.09 -16.14 10.34
N SER A 340 4.83 -15.71 10.36
CA SER A 340 3.72 -16.47 10.91
C SER A 340 3.05 -17.30 9.83
N SER A 341 2.56 -18.50 10.18
CA SER A 341 1.78 -19.33 9.26
C SER A 341 0.47 -18.67 8.86
N ARG A 342 0.09 -18.82 7.59
CA ARG A 342 -1.10 -18.17 7.04
C ARG A 342 -2.38 -18.47 7.82
N PRO A 343 -3.20 -17.45 8.16
CA PRO A 343 -4.48 -17.68 8.80
C PRO A 343 -5.43 -18.47 7.91
N SER A 344 -6.31 -19.25 8.53
CA SER A 344 -7.40 -19.98 7.83
C SER A 344 -8.55 -19.07 7.38
N VAL A 345 -8.55 -17.81 7.85
CA VAL A 345 -9.54 -16.79 7.50
C VAL A 345 -9.35 -16.38 6.04
N THR A 346 -10.45 -16.35 5.30
CA THR A 346 -10.49 -16.04 3.87
C THR A 346 -11.65 -15.11 3.56
N ASP A 347 -11.54 -14.31 2.52
CA ASP A 347 -12.56 -13.34 2.09
C ASP A 347 -13.73 -14.03 1.36
N LYS A 348 -14.48 -14.80 2.15
CA LYS A 348 -15.70 -15.45 1.67
C LYS A 348 -16.82 -14.43 1.58
N THR A 349 -17.67 -14.59 0.58
CA THR A 349 -18.90 -13.80 0.47
C THR A 349 -19.71 -14.00 1.74
N SER A 350 -19.92 -12.93 2.51
CA SER A 350 -20.75 -13.00 3.71
C SER A 350 -22.17 -13.40 3.33
N SER A 351 -22.89 -14.06 4.24
CA SER A 351 -24.30 -14.45 4.04
C SER A 351 -25.26 -13.25 3.97
N ILE A 352 -24.73 -12.03 3.95
CA ILE A 352 -25.45 -10.77 3.91
C ILE A 352 -25.05 -9.88 2.73
N PHE A 353 -24.09 -10.32 1.89
CA PHE A 353 -23.51 -9.49 0.84
C PHE A 353 -24.56 -9.04 -0.18
N GLY A 354 -25.33 -9.96 -0.78
CA GLY A 354 -26.37 -9.64 -1.75
C GLY A 354 -27.45 -8.71 -1.19
N ARG A 355 -27.82 -8.88 0.09
CA ARG A 355 -28.77 -7.96 0.76
C ARG A 355 -28.18 -6.57 0.99
N LEU A 356 -26.89 -6.46 1.30
CA LEU A 356 -26.19 -5.18 1.39
C LEU A 356 -26.12 -4.49 0.01
N VAL A 357 -25.74 -5.21 -1.05
CA VAL A 357 -25.73 -4.65 -2.41
C VAL A 357 -27.13 -4.16 -2.81
N THR A 358 -28.18 -4.88 -2.41
CA THR A 358 -29.58 -4.46 -2.63
C THR A 358 -29.92 -3.15 -1.91
N TYR A 359 -29.43 -2.95 -0.68
CA TYR A 359 -29.60 -1.67 0.03
C TYR A 359 -28.94 -0.53 -0.74
N LEU A 360 -27.68 -0.73 -1.12
CA LEU A 360 -26.91 0.28 -1.86
C LEU A 360 -27.58 0.63 -3.19
N SER A 361 -28.09 -0.36 -3.94
CA SER A 361 -28.69 -0.11 -5.26
C SER A 361 -30.01 0.64 -5.21
N VAL A 362 -30.72 0.59 -4.08
CA VAL A 362 -31.98 1.33 -3.89
C VAL A 362 -31.73 2.73 -3.34
N PHE A 363 -30.92 2.86 -2.28
CA PHE A 363 -30.75 4.12 -1.55
C PHE A 363 -29.64 5.01 -2.10
N GLU A 364 -28.60 4.42 -2.68
CA GLU A 364 -27.42 5.13 -3.16
C GLU A 364 -26.98 4.63 -4.55
N PRO A 365 -27.87 4.65 -5.57
CA PRO A 365 -27.60 4.07 -6.90
C PRO A 365 -26.41 4.72 -7.64
N ASN A 366 -26.02 5.92 -7.23
CA ASN A 366 -24.88 6.68 -7.77
C ASN A 366 -23.62 6.60 -6.88
N SER A 367 -23.60 5.74 -5.86
CA SER A 367 -22.44 5.55 -5.00
C SER A 367 -21.21 5.12 -5.80
N GLU A 368 -20.06 5.71 -5.50
CA GLU A 368 -18.75 5.35 -6.08
C GLU A 368 -18.37 3.89 -5.78
N LEU A 369 -18.98 3.27 -4.76
CA LEU A 369 -18.84 1.84 -4.52
C LEU A 369 -19.27 0.98 -5.73
N PHE A 370 -20.13 1.48 -6.60
CA PHE A 370 -20.48 0.76 -7.83
C PHE A 370 -19.36 0.71 -8.87
N ASP A 371 -18.23 1.36 -8.64
CA ASP A 371 -17.00 1.15 -9.42
C ASP A 371 -16.37 -0.23 -9.15
N TYR A 372 -16.69 -0.88 -8.03
CA TYR A 372 -16.25 -2.24 -7.76
C TYR A 372 -16.96 -3.24 -8.70
N PRO A 373 -16.22 -4.08 -9.46
CA PRO A 373 -16.82 -5.12 -10.30
C PRO A 373 -17.71 -6.09 -9.53
N GLN A 374 -17.42 -6.31 -8.24
CA GLN A 374 -18.22 -7.13 -7.33
C GLN A 374 -19.63 -6.58 -7.17
N LEU A 375 -19.84 -5.26 -7.31
CA LEU A 375 -21.12 -4.61 -7.12
C LEU A 375 -21.85 -4.34 -8.45
N LYS A 376 -21.12 -4.06 -9.54
CA LYS A 376 -21.69 -3.71 -10.85
C LYS A 376 -20.88 -4.30 -11.99
N MET A 377 -21.55 -4.88 -12.98
CA MET A 377 -20.92 -5.35 -14.22
C MET A 377 -21.79 -4.95 -15.41
N ASN A 378 -21.17 -4.39 -16.46
CA ASN A 378 -21.86 -3.92 -17.67
C ASN A 378 -23.01 -2.94 -17.36
N GLY A 379 -22.80 -2.02 -16.42
CA GLY A 379 -23.81 -1.03 -16.04
C GLY A 379 -24.94 -1.57 -15.15
N LYS A 380 -24.96 -2.88 -14.83
CA LYS A 380 -26.01 -3.51 -14.02
C LYS A 380 -25.46 -3.95 -12.66
N SER A 381 -26.21 -3.68 -11.61
CA SER A 381 -25.88 -4.13 -10.26
C SER A 381 -25.97 -5.66 -10.16
N GLN A 382 -25.08 -6.25 -9.38
CA GLN A 382 -24.91 -7.70 -9.28
C GLN A 382 -25.71 -8.35 -8.14
N GLU A 383 -26.60 -7.64 -7.45
CA GLU A 383 -27.23 -8.14 -6.22
C GLU A 383 -27.91 -9.49 -6.41
N GLN A 384 -28.52 -9.73 -7.58
CA GLN A 384 -29.27 -10.96 -7.89
C GLN A 384 -28.39 -12.19 -8.12
N HIS A 385 -27.09 -12.01 -8.32
CA HIS A 385 -26.13 -13.10 -8.50
C HIS A 385 -25.62 -13.68 -7.17
N TYR A 386 -25.91 -13.00 -6.05
CA TYR A 386 -25.54 -13.46 -4.72
C TYR A 386 -26.62 -14.36 -4.12
N SER A 387 -26.19 -15.44 -3.45
CA SER A 387 -27.07 -16.48 -2.92
C SER A 387 -28.02 -15.99 -1.82
N ASP A 388 -27.66 -14.91 -1.13
CA ASP A 388 -28.46 -14.30 -0.08
C ASP A 388 -29.40 -13.19 -0.57
N TYR A 389 -29.46 -12.94 -1.89
CA TYR A 389 -30.41 -12.00 -2.48
C TYR A 389 -31.86 -12.32 -2.09
N SER A 390 -32.62 -11.29 -1.73
CA SER A 390 -34.02 -11.42 -1.35
C SER A 390 -34.89 -10.41 -2.08
N LYS A 391 -35.80 -10.91 -2.93
CA LYS A 391 -36.85 -10.10 -3.57
C LYS A 391 -37.72 -9.39 -2.54
N ASN A 392 -37.96 -10.03 -1.39
CA ASN A 392 -38.73 -9.44 -0.30
C ASN A 392 -37.98 -8.26 0.33
N TRP A 393 -36.67 -8.42 0.57
CA TRP A 393 -35.82 -7.33 1.08
C TRP A 393 -35.81 -6.13 0.14
N LYS A 394 -35.65 -6.37 -1.18
CA LYS A 394 -35.73 -5.32 -2.19
C LYS A 394 -37.06 -4.55 -2.13
N LYS A 395 -38.18 -5.26 -2.04
CA LYS A 395 -39.52 -4.64 -1.93
C LYS A 395 -39.67 -3.79 -0.66
N ILE A 396 -39.12 -4.25 0.47
CA ILE A 396 -39.11 -3.48 1.71
C ILE A 396 -38.34 -2.17 1.51
N LEU A 397 -37.13 -2.24 0.96
CA LEU A 397 -36.29 -1.08 0.70
C LEU A 397 -36.95 -0.07 -0.25
N GLU A 398 -37.54 -0.52 -1.36
CA GLU A 398 -38.26 0.33 -2.32
C GLU A 398 -39.47 1.03 -1.68
N THR A 399 -40.17 0.34 -0.77
CA THR A 399 -41.30 0.92 -0.03
C THR A 399 -40.82 2.01 0.92
N ILE A 400 -39.75 1.75 1.70
CA ILE A 400 -39.16 2.75 2.60
C ILE A 400 -38.66 3.96 1.80
N TYR A 401 -37.93 3.73 0.71
CA TYR A 401 -37.41 4.79 -0.15
C TYR A 401 -38.52 5.67 -0.73
N THR A 402 -39.64 5.05 -1.14
CA THR A 402 -40.80 5.79 -1.67
C THR A 402 -41.43 6.65 -0.58
N GLU A 403 -41.65 6.11 0.61
CA GLU A 403 -42.27 6.87 1.71
C GLU A 403 -41.38 8.01 2.21
N LEU A 404 -40.05 7.83 2.23
CA LEU A 404 -39.12 8.90 2.61
C LEU A 404 -39.11 10.06 1.60
N ASN A 405 -39.26 9.77 0.31
CA ASN A 405 -39.21 10.80 -0.75
C ASN A 405 -40.59 11.37 -1.11
N MET A 406 -41.66 10.60 -0.92
CA MET A 406 -43.05 10.99 -1.17
C MET A 406 -43.92 10.52 0.00
N PRO A 407 -43.90 11.25 1.13
CA PRO A 407 -44.62 10.82 2.33
C PRO A 407 -46.13 10.77 2.07
N SER A 408 -46.71 9.59 2.25
CA SER A 408 -48.15 9.38 2.17
C SER A 408 -48.87 9.79 3.47
N GLY A 409 -48.10 10.10 4.52
CA GLY A 409 -48.62 10.38 5.86
C GLY A 409 -49.05 9.13 6.62
N SER A 410 -48.77 7.94 6.07
CA SER A 410 -49.01 6.66 6.72
C SER A 410 -47.74 6.22 7.45
N ASP A 411 -47.88 5.75 8.69
CA ASP A 411 -46.79 5.08 9.39
C ASP A 411 -46.24 3.90 8.54
N LEU A 412 -44.91 3.81 8.44
CA LEU A 412 -44.20 2.75 7.70
C LEU A 412 -44.69 1.36 8.08
N PHE A 413 -45.03 1.11 9.35
CA PHE A 413 -45.60 -0.17 9.76
C PHE A 413 -46.99 -0.43 9.17
N ASN A 414 -47.80 0.60 8.99
CA ASN A 414 -49.09 0.49 8.36
C ASN A 414 -48.99 0.20 6.86
N LEU A 415 -47.95 0.72 6.19
CA LEU A 415 -47.60 0.34 4.81
C LEU A 415 -47.18 -1.14 4.71
N PHE A 416 -46.55 -1.66 5.77
CA PHE A 416 -46.21 -3.07 5.91
C PHE A 416 -47.30 -3.93 6.57
N LYS A 417 -48.58 -3.51 6.58
CA LYS A 417 -49.74 -4.24 7.19
C LYS A 417 -49.85 -5.73 6.83
N PHE A 418 -49.25 -6.18 5.71
CA PHE A 418 -49.18 -7.59 5.33
C PHE A 418 -48.08 -8.40 6.05
N ILE A 419 -47.26 -7.77 6.89
CA ILE A 419 -46.13 -8.37 7.61
C ILE A 419 -46.25 -8.13 9.12
N SER A 420 -47.35 -8.56 9.75
CA SER A 420 -47.49 -8.54 11.22
C SER A 420 -46.31 -9.20 11.97
N LYS A 421 -45.61 -10.12 11.32
CA LYS A 421 -44.38 -10.75 11.81
C LYS A 421 -43.19 -9.78 11.98
N VAL A 422 -43.14 -8.65 11.28
CA VAL A 422 -42.00 -7.71 11.32
C VAL A 422 -42.01 -6.89 12.60
N VAL A 423 -43.16 -6.35 13.02
CA VAL A 423 -43.27 -5.57 14.27
C VAL A 423 -42.91 -6.42 15.50
N ASP A 424 -43.44 -7.64 15.55
CA ASP A 424 -43.14 -8.59 16.62
C ASP A 424 -41.66 -9.03 16.60
N ARG A 425 -41.05 -9.13 15.42
CA ARG A 425 -39.63 -9.49 15.26
C ARG A 425 -38.71 -8.34 15.67
N ILE A 426 -39.07 -7.10 15.41
CA ILE A 426 -38.33 -5.90 15.83
C ILE A 426 -38.28 -5.81 17.36
N ARG A 427 -39.42 -5.97 18.04
CA ARG A 427 -39.47 -6.01 19.51
C ARG A 427 -38.65 -7.16 20.09
N ARG A 428 -38.67 -8.33 19.47
CA ARG A 428 -37.84 -9.48 19.90
C ARG A 428 -36.34 -9.26 19.62
N ASN A 429 -36.00 -8.45 18.63
CA ASN A 429 -34.64 -8.19 18.19
C ASN A 429 -34.03 -6.90 18.76
N GLU A 430 -34.74 -6.12 19.58
CA GLU A 430 -34.23 -4.84 20.11
C GLU A 430 -32.85 -4.98 20.77
N LYS A 431 -32.67 -6.01 21.60
CA LYS A 431 -31.37 -6.27 22.24
C LYS A 431 -30.27 -6.52 21.22
N LEU A 432 -30.57 -7.26 20.15
CA LEU A 432 -29.61 -7.57 19.10
C LEU A 432 -29.32 -6.35 18.20
N LEU A 433 -30.33 -5.51 17.98
CA LEU A 433 -30.21 -4.25 17.25
C LEU A 433 -29.30 -3.27 18.00
N ARG A 434 -29.52 -3.09 19.32
CA ARG A 434 -28.63 -2.30 20.18
C ARG A 434 -27.21 -2.85 20.20
N GLN A 435 -27.04 -4.18 20.24
CA GLN A 435 -25.72 -4.80 20.11
C GLN A 435 -25.06 -4.51 18.76
N CYS A 436 -25.83 -4.53 17.66
CA CYS A 436 -25.33 -4.18 16.34
C CYS A 436 -24.87 -2.71 16.30
N TRP A 437 -25.70 -1.77 16.75
CA TRP A 437 -25.34 -0.35 16.85
C TRP A 437 -24.07 -0.11 17.68
N ASN A 438 -23.96 -0.75 18.84
CA ASN A 438 -22.77 -0.65 19.68
C ASN A 438 -21.52 -1.21 19.00
N LYS A 439 -21.64 -2.22 18.13
CA LYS A 439 -20.50 -2.77 17.38
C LYS A 439 -20.06 -1.87 16.23
N TYR A 440 -21.00 -1.15 15.62
CA TYR A 440 -20.74 -0.21 14.53
C TYR A 440 -20.49 1.22 15.01
N ASP A 441 -20.43 1.42 16.33
CA ASP A 441 -20.19 2.73 16.96
C ASP A 441 -21.20 3.77 16.45
N VAL A 442 -22.50 3.41 16.48
CA VAL A 442 -23.61 4.32 16.14
C VAL A 442 -24.01 5.12 17.37
N ASP A 443 -24.07 6.45 17.20
CA ASP A 443 -24.42 7.38 18.27
C ASP A 443 -25.84 7.13 18.81
N SER A 444 -26.03 7.40 20.10
CA SER A 444 -27.33 7.24 20.78
C SER A 444 -28.42 8.01 20.05
N ASP A 445 -28.13 9.25 19.65
CA ASP A 445 -29.10 10.15 19.01
C ASP A 445 -29.61 9.58 17.67
N ILE A 446 -28.71 8.99 16.88
CA ILE A 446 -29.06 8.31 15.62
C ILE A 446 -29.90 7.08 15.93
N SER A 447 -29.48 6.27 16.90
CA SER A 447 -30.20 5.04 17.25
C SER A 447 -31.59 5.31 17.81
N ASP A 448 -31.75 6.35 18.61
CA ASP A 448 -33.02 6.77 19.21
C ASP A 448 -33.95 7.37 18.14
N PHE A 449 -33.41 8.18 17.23
CA PHE A 449 -34.15 8.68 16.07
C PHE A 449 -34.69 7.52 15.21
N ILE A 450 -33.85 6.54 14.87
CA ILE A 450 -34.28 5.37 14.08
C ILE A 450 -35.38 4.62 14.82
N PHE A 451 -35.24 4.44 16.14
CA PHE A 451 -36.23 3.73 16.94
C PHE A 451 -37.57 4.46 17.00
N GLN A 452 -37.56 5.79 17.19
CA GLN A 452 -38.75 6.65 17.17
C GLN A 452 -39.42 6.62 15.80
N PHE A 453 -38.68 6.95 14.75
CA PHE A 453 -39.19 6.96 13.37
C PHE A 453 -39.79 5.62 12.95
N SER A 454 -39.22 4.52 13.45
CA SER A 454 -39.75 3.20 13.19
C SER A 454 -40.93 2.86 14.08
N CYS A 455 -40.94 3.21 15.38
CA CYS A 455 -41.93 2.74 16.36
C CYS A 455 -43.07 3.72 16.67
N ASP A 456 -43.01 4.95 16.19
CA ASP A 456 -44.00 5.98 16.51
C ASP A 456 -45.36 5.65 15.89
N ARG A 457 -46.32 5.57 16.81
CA ARG A 457 -47.72 5.19 16.69
C ARG A 457 -48.61 6.35 16.25
#